data_AF-A0A366WTQ3-F1
#
_entry.id   AF-A0A366WTQ3-F1
#
_cell.length_a   1.000
_cell.length_b   1.000
_cell.length_c   1.000
_cell.angle_alpha   90.00
_cell.angle_beta   90.00
_cell.angle_gamma   90.00
#
_symmetry.space_group_name_H-M   'P 1'
#
loop_
_entity.id
_entity.type
_entity.pdbx_description
1 polymer ?
#
loop_
_entity_poly.entity_id
_entity_poly.type
_entity_poly.pdbx_seq_one_letter_code
_entity_poly.pdbx_strand_id
1 'polypeptide(L)'
;MECFDAGSQVEIGTCVGEMEKRVNMAVEASYGFAVQSAVELDEVTGRVVAQPALEAAQEAWGRYRDAQCEAVGASYGGGSGTGIAIASCRVDLGRARVDELLRMAK
;
A
#
# COMPACT_ATOMS: atom_id res chain seq x y z
N MET A 1 2.94 -12.28 13.82
CA MET A 1 1.54 -11.99 13.46
C MET A 1 1.13 -10.80 14.28
N GLU A 2 0.89 -9.65 13.66
CA GLU A 2 0.44 -8.44 14.39
C GLU A 2 -0.99 -8.63 14.91
N CYS A 3 -1.37 -7.85 15.92
CA CYS A 3 -2.68 -7.93 16.58
C CYS A 3 -2.97 -9.25 17.34
N PHE A 4 -1.94 -10.01 17.73
CA PHE A 4 -2.10 -11.27 18.48
C PHE A 4 -2.65 -11.10 19.90
N ASP A 5 -2.50 -9.90 20.48
CA ASP A 5 -3.04 -9.55 21.80
C ASP A 5 -4.55 -9.25 21.78
N ALA A 6 -5.18 -9.22 20.60
CA ALA A 6 -6.61 -9.02 20.47
C ALA A 6 -7.38 -10.32 20.75
N GLY A 7 -8.31 -10.28 21.72
CA GLY A 7 -9.07 -11.44 22.18
C GLY A 7 -10.34 -11.72 21.37
N SER A 8 -10.74 -10.82 20.48
CA SER A 8 -11.98 -10.91 19.69
C SER A 8 -11.82 -10.43 18.25
N GLN A 9 -12.73 -10.84 17.37
CA GLN A 9 -12.74 -10.39 15.98
C GLN A 9 -12.94 -8.87 15.86
N VAL A 10 -13.63 -8.24 16.81
CA VAL A 10 -13.81 -6.79 16.85
C VAL A 10 -12.48 -6.10 17.12
N GLU A 11 -11.74 -6.54 18.13
CA GLU A 11 -10.42 -5.99 18.48
C GLU A 11 -9.39 -6.22 17.37
N ILE A 12 -9.40 -7.39 16.74
CA ILE A 12 -8.55 -7.68 15.57
C ILE A 12 -8.89 -6.71 14.44
N GLY A 13 -10.18 -6.53 14.12
CA GLY A 13 -10.63 -5.60 13.09
C GLY A 13 -10.20 -4.16 13.36
N THR A 14 -10.33 -3.69 14.61
CA THR A 14 -9.85 -2.35 15.00
C THR A 14 -8.34 -2.22 14.84
N CYS A 15 -7.57 -3.19 15.35
CA CYS A 15 -6.12 -3.15 15.27
C CYS A 15 -5.63 -3.13 13.81
N VAL A 16 -6.13 -4.03 12.96
CA VAL A 16 -5.74 -4.09 11.55
C VAL A 16 -6.19 -2.83 10.80
N GLY A 17 -7.37 -2.29 11.09
CA GLY A 17 -7.84 -1.03 10.48
C GLY A 17 -6.94 0.16 10.81
N GLU A 18 -6.42 0.25 12.04
CA GLU A 18 -5.45 1.29 12.40
C GLU A 18 -4.09 1.09 11.71
N MET A 19 -3.68 -0.16 11.50
CA MET A 19 -2.47 -0.47 10.74
C MET A 19 -2.63 -0.13 9.26
N GLU A 20 -3.79 -0.40 8.66
CA GLU A 20 -4.10 -0.03 7.28
C GLU A 20 -3.99 1.48 7.09
N LYS A 21 -4.55 2.28 8.00
CA LYS A 21 -4.41 3.75 7.97
C LYS A 21 -2.94 4.19 8.01
N ARG A 22 -2.16 3.63 8.93
CA ARG A 22 -0.72 3.95 9.06
C ARG A 22 0.07 3.59 7.80
N VAL A 23 -0.18 2.42 7.23
CA VAL A 23 0.50 1.99 6.00
C VAL A 23 0.08 2.86 4.81
N ASN A 24 -1.19 3.22 4.69
CA ASN A 24 -1.63 4.14 3.63
C ASN A 24 -0.91 5.49 3.72
N MET A 25 -0.77 6.06 4.93
CA MET A 25 0.02 7.29 5.13
C MET A 25 1.49 7.10 4.74
N ALA A 26 2.08 5.94 5.05
CA ALA A 26 3.47 5.64 4.68
C ALA A 26 3.65 5.47 3.15
N VAL A 27 2.68 4.86 2.46
CA VAL A 27 2.68 4.76 0.99
C VAL A 27 2.62 6.15 0.38
N GLU A 28 1.72 7.03 0.82
CA GLU A 28 1.63 8.40 0.31
C GLU A 28 2.92 9.20 0.55
N ALA A 29 3.50 9.10 1.76
CA ALA A 29 4.76 9.78 2.07
C ALA A 29 5.93 9.28 1.23
N SER A 30 6.12 7.96 1.14
CA SER A 30 7.19 7.35 0.32
C SER A 30 7.01 7.62 -1.17
N TYR A 31 5.76 7.67 -1.65
CA TYR A 31 5.46 8.05 -3.03
C TYR A 31 5.87 9.50 -3.32
N GLY A 32 5.58 10.42 -2.40
CA GLY A 32 6.04 11.82 -2.51
C GLY A 32 7.56 11.94 -2.64
N PHE A 33 8.33 11.19 -1.83
CA PHE A 33 9.79 11.17 -1.96
C PHE A 33 10.25 10.58 -3.30
N ALA A 34 9.64 9.48 -3.75
CA ALA A 34 10.00 8.87 -5.04
C ALA A 34 9.68 9.79 -6.24
N VAL A 35 8.56 10.51 -6.19
CA VAL A 35 8.20 11.51 -7.21
C VAL A 35 9.23 12.64 -7.24
N GLN A 36 9.69 13.12 -6.08
CA GLN A 36 10.71 14.16 -6.01
C GLN A 36 12.01 13.73 -6.73
N SER A 37 12.52 12.53 -6.44
CA SER A 37 13.71 12.01 -7.12
C SER A 37 13.48 11.76 -8.62
N ALA A 38 12.27 11.36 -9.02
CA ALA A 38 11.92 11.18 -10.43
C ALA A 38 11.89 12.51 -11.19
N VAL A 39 11.33 13.56 -10.59
CA VAL A 39 11.34 14.93 -11.14
C VAL A 39 12.76 15.44 -11.28
N GLU A 40 13.60 15.30 -10.25
CA GLU A 40 15.00 15.72 -10.30
C GLU A 40 15.77 15.00 -11.42
N LEU A 41 15.56 13.70 -11.60
CA LEU A 41 16.16 12.94 -12.70
C LEU A 41 15.71 13.45 -14.07
N ASP A 42 14.42 13.75 -14.23
CA ASP A 42 13.88 14.29 -15.47
C ASP A 42 14.46 15.69 -15.79
N GLU A 43 14.63 16.53 -14.77
CA GLU A 43 15.26 17.85 -14.89
C GLU A 43 16.74 17.75 -15.28
N VAL A 44 17.53 16.93 -14.57
CA VAL A 44 18.96 16.74 -14.83
C VAL A 44 19.21 16.17 -16.22
N THR A 45 18.33 15.27 -16.68
CA THR A 45 18.49 14.63 -17.99
C THR A 45 17.82 15.40 -19.13
N GLY A 46 17.00 16.42 -18.82
CA GLY A 46 16.20 17.16 -19.79
C GLY A 46 15.12 16.32 -20.49
N ARG A 47 14.69 15.20 -19.88
CA ARG A 47 13.72 14.25 -20.46
C ARG A 47 12.65 13.93 -19.44
N VAL A 48 11.39 14.30 -19.71
CA VAL A 48 10.25 14.03 -18.82
C VAL A 48 9.73 12.61 -19.05
N VAL A 49 10.32 11.62 -18.37
CA VAL A 49 10.00 10.20 -18.54
C VAL A 49 9.86 9.46 -17.21
N ALA A 50 10.72 9.75 -16.23
CA ALA A 50 10.73 9.07 -14.95
C ALA A 50 9.49 9.39 -14.12
N GLN A 51 9.08 10.66 -14.02
CA GLN A 51 7.88 11.05 -13.27
C GLN A 51 6.62 10.39 -13.86
N PRO A 52 6.31 10.53 -15.17
CA PRO A 52 5.11 9.91 -15.75
C PRO A 52 5.11 8.37 -15.60
N ALA A 53 6.27 7.73 -15.70
CA ALA A 53 6.39 6.29 -15.52
C ALA A 53 6.10 5.86 -14.08
N LEU A 54 6.58 6.60 -13.08
CA LEU A 54 6.31 6.34 -11.68
C LEU A 54 4.84 6.57 -11.33
N GLU A 55 4.22 7.64 -11.85
CA GLU A 55 2.80 7.93 -11.68
C GLU A 55 1.92 6.79 -12.24
N ALA A 56 2.21 6.34 -13.46
CA ALA A 56 1.51 5.21 -14.08
C ALA A 56 1.70 3.92 -13.28
N ALA A 57 2.91 3.66 -12.76
CA ALA A 57 3.18 2.49 -11.92
C ALA A 57 2.41 2.54 -10.59
N GLN A 58 2.30 3.71 -9.96
CA GLN A 58 1.54 3.88 -8.71
C GLN A 58 0.03 3.68 -8.93
N GLU A 59 -0.51 4.19 -10.03
CA GLU A 59 -1.91 3.97 -10.38
C GLU A 59 -2.19 2.47 -10.62
N ALA A 60 -1.34 1.80 -11.41
CA ALA A 60 -1.48 0.37 -11.68
C ALA A 60 -1.38 -0.47 -10.41
N TRP A 61 -0.46 -0.11 -9.51
CA TRP A 61 -0.32 -0.75 -8.20
C TRP A 61 -1.60 -0.59 -7.35
N GLY A 62 -2.22 0.59 -7.32
CA GLY A 62 -3.47 0.81 -6.59
C GLY A 62 -4.59 -0.11 -7.09
N ARG A 63 -4.75 -0.23 -8.41
CA ARG A 63 -5.72 -1.15 -9.02
C ARG A 63 -5.42 -2.62 -8.68
N TYR A 64 -4.14 -3.02 -8.74
CA TYR A 64 -3.71 -4.37 -8.34
C TYR A 64 -4.01 -4.64 -6.86
N ARG A 65 -3.65 -3.73 -5.95
CA ARG A 65 -3.90 -3.86 -4.51
C ARG A 65 -5.38 -4.11 -4.24
N ASP A 66 -6.24 -3.30 -4.84
CA ASP A 66 -7.67 -3.38 -4.60
C ASP A 66 -8.26 -4.70 -5.13
N ALA A 67 -7.90 -5.10 -6.36
CA ALA A 67 -8.34 -6.37 -6.94
C ALA A 67 -7.81 -7.60 -6.17
N GLN A 68 -6.54 -7.58 -5.79
CA GLN A 68 -5.91 -8.67 -5.06
C GLN A 68 -6.53 -8.82 -3.66
N CYS A 69 -6.74 -7.71 -2.95
CA CYS A 69 -7.31 -7.78 -1.61
C CYS A 69 -8.80 -8.15 -1.62
N GLU A 70 -9.55 -7.78 -2.66
CA GLU A 70 -10.91 -8.30 -2.87
C GLU A 70 -10.90 -9.83 -3.07
N ALA A 71 -9.97 -10.35 -3.88
CA ALA A 71 -9.83 -11.80 -4.07
C ALA A 71 -9.48 -12.53 -2.76
N VAL A 72 -8.60 -11.94 -1.93
CA VAL A 72 -8.31 -12.45 -0.58
C VAL A 72 -9.55 -12.41 0.30
N GLY A 73 -10.31 -11.31 0.30
CA GLY A 73 -11.56 -11.21 1.06
C GLY A 73 -12.58 -12.28 0.64
N ALA A 74 -12.76 -12.48 -0.66
CA ALA A 74 -13.68 -13.46 -1.22
C ALA A 74 -13.39 -14.90 -0.77
N SER A 75 -12.12 -15.25 -0.49
CA SER A 75 -11.76 -16.59 0.00
C SER A 75 -12.27 -16.88 1.42
N TYR A 76 -12.76 -15.88 2.15
CA TYR A 76 -13.29 -16.03 3.52
C TYR A 76 -14.80 -16.28 3.56
N GLY A 77 -15.51 -16.14 2.43
CA GLY A 77 -16.92 -16.52 2.32
C GLY A 77 -17.92 -15.64 3.10
N GLY A 78 -17.52 -14.47 3.60
CA GLY A 78 -18.39 -13.49 4.26
C GLY A 78 -18.04 -13.17 5.73
N GLY A 79 -18.90 -12.36 6.37
CA GLY A 79 -18.76 -11.97 7.79
C GLY A 79 -17.59 -11.03 8.09
N SER A 80 -17.35 -10.80 9.38
CA SER A 80 -16.27 -9.93 9.91
C SER A 80 -14.87 -10.39 9.49
N GLY A 81 -14.66 -11.70 9.29
CA GLY A 81 -13.39 -12.24 8.80
C GLY A 81 -13.01 -11.73 7.41
N THR A 82 -13.99 -11.45 6.53
CA THR A 82 -13.73 -10.90 5.19
C THR A 82 -13.11 -9.50 5.26
N GLY A 83 -13.68 -8.60 6.08
CA GLY A 83 -13.15 -7.25 6.24
C GLY A 83 -11.74 -7.23 6.86
N ILE A 84 -11.50 -8.11 7.84
CA ILE A 84 -10.18 -8.28 8.47
C ILE A 84 -9.14 -8.75 7.44
N ALA A 85 -9.51 -9.71 6.59
CA ALA A 85 -8.62 -10.26 5.57
C ALA A 85 -8.24 -9.22 4.51
N ILE A 86 -9.22 -8.43 4.04
CA ILE A 86 -9.00 -7.34 3.08
C ILE A 86 -8.03 -6.30 3.68
N ALA A 87 -8.30 -5.85 4.90
CA ALA A 87 -7.47 -4.85 5.57
C ALA A 87 -6.04 -5.37 5.81
N SER A 88 -5.89 -6.64 6.21
CA SER A 88 -4.57 -7.27 6.40
C SER A 88 -3.80 -7.36 5.08
N CYS A 89 -4.46 -7.75 3.99
CA CYS A 89 -3.85 -7.76 2.66
C CYS A 89 -3.34 -6.37 2.24
N ARG A 90 -4.11 -5.31 2.51
CA ARG A 90 -3.71 -3.93 2.19
C ARG A 90 -2.52 -3.47 3.01
N VAL A 91 -2.43 -3.87 4.28
CA VAL A 91 -1.26 -3.62 5.14
C VAL A 91 -0.01 -4.27 4.53
N ASP A 92 -0.08 -5.54 4.16
CA ASP A 92 1.07 -6.27 3.63
C ASP A 92 1.54 -5.72 2.28
N LEU A 93 0.62 -5.51 1.34
CA LEU A 93 0.95 -4.93 0.03
C LEU A 93 1.44 -3.49 0.14
N GLY A 94 0.87 -2.70 1.06
CA GLY A 94 1.29 -1.33 1.29
C GLY A 94 2.70 -1.25 1.87
N ARG A 95 3.08 -2.12 2.81
CA ARG A 95 4.47 -2.22 3.32
C ARG A 95 5.46 -2.56 2.22
N ALA A 96 5.14 -3.57 1.40
CA ALA A 96 5.98 -3.93 0.27
C ALA A 96 6.14 -2.75 -0.71
N ARG A 97 5.07 -1.99 -0.96
CA ARG A 97 5.12 -0.81 -1.82
C ARG A 97 5.96 0.33 -1.24
N VAL A 98 5.90 0.57 0.07
CA VAL A 98 6.79 1.53 0.75
C VAL A 98 8.25 1.17 0.49
N ASP A 99 8.63 -0.10 0.64
CA ASP A 99 10.01 -0.53 0.39
C ASP A 99 10.43 -0.33 -1.07
N GLU A 100 9.54 -0.58 -2.04
CA GLU A 100 9.81 -0.31 -3.45
C GLU A 100 10.00 1.19 -3.73
N LEU A 101 9.11 2.04 -3.21
CA LEU A 101 9.14 3.48 -3.40
C LEU A 101 10.38 4.12 -2.75
N LEU A 102 10.75 3.68 -1.54
CA LEU A 102 11.95 4.16 -0.87
C LEU A 102 13.25 3.77 -1.59
N ARG A 103 13.28 2.69 -2.38
CA ARG A 103 14.43 2.38 -3.24
C ARG A 103 14.53 3.28 -4.47
N MET A 104 13.43 3.93 -4.84
CA MET A 104 13.34 4.89 -5.95
C MET A 104 13.62 6.32 -5.49
N ALA A 105 13.35 6.65 -4.22
CA ALA A 105 13.72 7.90 -3.59
C ALA A 105 15.23 7.92 -3.29
N LYS A 106 16.02 8.59 -4.14
CA LYS A 106 17.47 8.77 -4.02
C LYS A 106 17.85 10.23 -4.08
#